data_AF-A0A3D4UH45-F1
#
_entry.id   AF-A0A3D4UH45-F1
#
_cell.length_a   1.000
_cell.length_b   1.000
_cell.length_c   1.000
_cell.angle_alpha   90.00
_cell.angle_beta   90.00
_cell.angle_gamma   90.00
#
_symmetry.space_group_name_H-M   'P 1'
#
loop_
_entity.id
_entity.type
_entity.pdbx_description
1 polymer ?
#
loop_
_entity_poly.entity_id
_entity_poly.type
_entity_poly.pdbx_seq_one_letter_code
_entity_poly.pdbx_strand_id
1 'polypeptide(L)'
;GCDGPTLTVRLFSSVPPEQITRVHADTDSHTSVMLADVLLREMHTVKAEFVPYDARERMSDDDAPTNPDEAWPETLLLIGDKVVVDSPPAVRYPHQIDLGEAWHTLTGLPFVYACWMCRRADLGTPMVDEASAMLERVRLRNTQRLDWLVSREAKAHRWPADLAREYIGELLKFNLDDRARQAVAVFFDKLRAHALIDARQPVWHETPAPTPAAH
;
A
#
# COMPACT_ATOMS: atom_id res chain seq x y z
N GLY A 1 -3.76 -0.67 5.56
CA GLY A 1 -3.61 0.77 5.28
C GLY A 1 -2.52 1.34 6.14
N CYS A 2 -2.40 2.65 6.18
CA CYS A 2 -1.50 3.40 7.06
C CYS A 2 -2.21 4.67 7.58
N ASP A 3 -1.68 5.29 8.61
CA ASP A 3 -2.04 6.67 9.00
C ASP A 3 -0.73 7.44 9.22
N GLY A 4 -0.26 8.12 8.17
CA GLY A 4 1.13 8.57 8.06
C GLY A 4 2.00 7.57 7.27
N PRO A 5 3.28 7.39 7.64
CA PRO A 5 4.22 6.57 6.89
C PRO A 5 3.75 5.12 6.69
N THR A 6 3.92 4.60 5.48
CA THR A 6 3.67 3.19 5.16
C THR A 6 4.91 2.33 5.25
N LEU A 7 6.11 2.92 5.11
CA LEU A 7 7.41 2.28 4.91
C LEU A 7 7.54 1.52 3.58
N THR A 8 6.56 0.70 3.21
CA THR A 8 6.64 -0.27 2.11
C THR A 8 5.98 0.17 0.82
N VAL A 9 5.65 1.45 0.66
CA VAL A 9 5.13 2.00 -0.60
C VAL A 9 5.85 3.31 -0.87
N ARG A 10 6.84 3.29 -1.76
CA ARG A 10 7.75 4.42 -1.97
C ARG A 10 8.01 4.71 -3.43
N LEU A 11 8.02 6.01 -3.74
CA LEU A 11 8.56 6.55 -4.98
C LEU A 11 10.01 6.96 -4.75
N PHE A 12 10.91 6.46 -5.59
CA PHE A 12 12.32 6.81 -5.63
C PHE A 12 12.59 7.60 -6.91
N SER A 13 13.19 8.78 -6.83
CA SER A 13 13.58 9.57 -8.01
C SER A 13 14.99 10.12 -7.91
N SER A 14 15.72 10.07 -9.03
CA SER A 14 17.02 10.73 -9.19
C SER A 14 16.89 12.21 -9.53
N VAL A 15 15.68 12.68 -9.82
CA VAL A 15 15.35 14.09 -10.08
C VAL A 15 14.34 14.60 -9.06
N PRO A 16 14.24 15.92 -8.84
CA PRO A 16 13.19 16.48 -7.99
C PRO A 16 11.79 16.08 -8.47
N PRO A 17 10.81 15.91 -7.55
CA PRO A 17 9.46 15.47 -7.92
C PRO A 17 8.80 16.29 -9.03
N GLU A 18 9.09 17.60 -9.10
CA GLU A 18 8.57 18.54 -10.10
C GLU A 18 9.08 18.28 -11.53
N GLN A 19 10.14 17.47 -11.66
CA GLN A 19 10.78 17.13 -12.95
C GLN A 19 10.46 15.70 -13.41
N ILE A 20 9.69 14.95 -12.63
CA ILE A 20 9.34 13.56 -12.96
C ILE A 20 8.45 13.55 -14.21
N THR A 21 8.93 12.91 -15.28
CA THR A 21 8.15 12.74 -16.52
C THR A 21 7.60 11.33 -16.69
N ARG A 22 8.28 10.33 -16.10
CA ARG A 22 7.92 8.92 -16.20
C ARG A 22 8.21 8.19 -14.89
N VAL A 23 7.28 7.35 -14.46
CA VAL A 23 7.42 6.48 -13.28
C VAL A 23 7.37 5.02 -13.73
N HIS A 24 8.41 4.27 -13.40
CA HIS A 24 8.46 2.83 -13.61
C HIS A 24 7.86 2.17 -12.37
N ALA A 25 6.73 1.48 -12.52
CA ALA A 25 5.97 0.98 -11.39
C ALA A 25 5.89 -0.54 -11.38
N ASP A 26 6.04 -1.10 -10.18
CA ASP A 26 5.80 -2.52 -9.92
C ASP A 26 4.41 -2.94 -10.42
N THR A 27 4.36 -4.05 -11.16
CA THR A 27 3.15 -4.59 -11.82
C THR A 27 2.07 -4.99 -10.82
N ASP A 28 2.42 -5.28 -9.57
CA ASP A 28 1.49 -5.68 -8.51
C ASP A 28 0.70 -4.49 -7.87
N SER A 29 0.83 -3.26 -8.40
CA SER A 29 0.61 -2.04 -7.61
C SER A 29 -0.50 -1.08 -8.10
N HIS A 30 -1.61 -1.57 -8.66
CA HIS A 30 -2.67 -0.69 -9.22
C HIS A 30 -3.10 0.46 -8.29
N THR A 31 -3.37 0.18 -7.00
CA THR A 31 -3.74 1.23 -6.03
C THR A 31 -2.62 2.24 -5.79
N SER A 32 -1.37 1.78 -5.68
CA SER A 32 -0.24 2.67 -5.39
C SER A 32 0.20 3.47 -6.60
N VAL A 33 0.04 2.94 -7.83
CA VAL A 33 0.22 3.69 -9.08
C VAL A 33 -0.76 4.86 -9.13
N MET A 34 -2.03 4.59 -8.85
CA MET A 34 -3.06 5.62 -8.81
C MET A 34 -2.81 6.64 -7.69
N LEU A 35 -2.35 6.20 -6.52
CA LEU A 35 -1.97 7.09 -5.42
C LEU A 35 -0.79 7.98 -5.82
N ALA A 36 0.26 7.42 -6.40
CA ALA A 36 1.42 8.17 -6.85
C ALA A 36 1.03 9.23 -7.89
N ASP A 37 0.17 8.88 -8.86
CA ASP A 37 -0.30 9.84 -9.88
C ASP A 37 -1.08 11.00 -9.24
N VAL A 38 -1.97 10.70 -8.29
CA VAL A 38 -2.69 11.74 -7.53
C VAL A 38 -1.72 12.64 -6.76
N LEU A 39 -0.73 12.08 -6.07
CA LEU A 39 0.23 12.85 -5.27
C LEU A 39 1.12 13.74 -6.13
N LEU A 40 1.64 13.22 -7.25
CA LEU A 40 2.43 14.01 -8.20
C LEU A 40 1.64 15.20 -8.76
N ARG A 41 0.35 15.00 -9.08
CA ARG A 41 -0.51 16.07 -9.59
C ARG A 41 -0.86 17.10 -8.53
N GLU A 42 -1.24 16.66 -7.35
CA GLU A 42 -1.79 17.52 -6.30
C GLU A 42 -0.69 18.27 -5.53
N MET A 43 0.45 17.64 -5.29
CA MET A 43 1.53 18.21 -4.48
C MET A 43 2.63 18.86 -5.34
N HIS A 44 2.84 18.36 -6.56
CA HIS A 44 3.95 18.80 -7.43
C HIS A 44 3.48 19.36 -8.79
N THR A 45 2.17 19.37 -9.07
CA THR A 45 1.62 19.80 -10.38
C THR A 45 2.20 19.02 -11.57
N VAL A 46 2.59 17.76 -11.32
CA VAL A 46 3.24 16.89 -12.31
C VAL A 46 2.26 15.83 -12.82
N LYS A 47 2.22 15.65 -14.14
CA LYS A 47 1.55 14.54 -14.80
C LYS A 47 2.60 13.64 -15.44
N ALA A 48 2.89 12.52 -14.79
CA ALA A 48 3.86 11.54 -15.26
C ALA A 48 3.22 10.41 -16.07
N GLU A 49 4.00 9.80 -16.97
CA GLU A 49 3.65 8.53 -17.61
C GLU A 49 4.00 7.37 -16.68
N PHE A 50 3.06 6.45 -16.43
CA PHE A 50 3.32 5.24 -15.65
C PHE A 50 3.54 4.06 -16.58
N VAL A 51 4.68 3.39 -16.43
CA VAL A 51 5.05 2.21 -17.23
C VAL A 51 5.31 1.00 -16.34
N PRO A 52 4.90 -0.22 -16.73
CA PRO A 52 5.19 -1.44 -15.99
C PRO A 52 6.70 -1.66 -15.82
N TYR A 53 7.10 -2.16 -14.66
CA TYR A 53 8.47 -2.55 -14.36
C TYR A 53 8.48 -3.77 -13.44
N ASP A 54 9.12 -4.85 -13.89
CA ASP A 54 9.32 -6.03 -13.05
C ASP A 54 10.60 -5.88 -12.23
N ALA A 55 10.42 -5.53 -10.96
CA ALA A 55 11.54 -5.44 -10.03
C ALA A 55 12.12 -6.82 -9.65
N ARG A 56 11.32 -7.91 -9.76
CA ARG A 56 11.73 -9.27 -9.37
C ARG A 56 12.71 -9.89 -10.36
N GLU A 57 12.59 -9.60 -11.66
CA GLU A 57 13.47 -10.15 -12.71
C GLU A 57 14.94 -9.75 -12.54
N ARG A 58 15.25 -8.68 -11.79
CA ARG A 58 16.64 -8.28 -11.48
C ARG A 58 17.15 -8.82 -10.14
N MET A 59 16.29 -9.50 -9.38
CA MET A 59 16.54 -9.92 -8.00
C MET A 59 16.60 -11.45 -7.85
N SER A 60 16.52 -12.21 -8.96
CA SER A 60 16.85 -13.64 -8.97
C SER A 60 18.37 -13.82 -8.93
N ASP A 61 18.85 -14.49 -7.88
CA ASP A 61 20.26 -14.66 -7.48
C ASP A 61 21.19 -15.36 -8.51
N ASP A 62 20.75 -15.69 -9.73
CA ASP A 62 21.60 -16.31 -10.77
C ASP A 62 22.01 -15.37 -11.93
N ASP A 63 21.33 -14.22 -12.08
CA ASP A 63 21.69 -13.20 -13.07
C ASP A 63 21.86 -11.85 -12.36
N ALA A 64 22.90 -11.76 -11.53
CA ALA A 64 23.41 -10.45 -11.14
C ALA A 64 23.65 -9.66 -12.44
N PRO A 65 23.10 -8.43 -12.58
CA PRO A 65 23.23 -7.67 -13.82
C PRO A 65 24.70 -7.61 -14.18
N THR A 66 25.03 -8.28 -15.30
CA THR A 66 26.40 -8.41 -15.83
C THR A 66 27.00 -7.04 -16.21
N ASN A 67 26.17 -5.99 -16.15
CA ASN A 67 26.57 -4.61 -16.27
C ASN A 67 25.98 -3.75 -15.12
N PRO A 68 26.81 -3.21 -14.21
CA PRO A 68 26.36 -2.23 -13.20
C PRO A 68 25.77 -0.94 -13.81
N ASP A 69 25.95 -0.74 -15.13
CA ASP A 69 25.38 0.37 -15.91
C ASP A 69 24.06 0.05 -16.63
N GLU A 70 23.43 -1.13 -16.44
CA GLU A 70 22.02 -1.30 -16.84
C GLU A 70 21.14 -0.46 -15.91
N ALA A 71 21.06 0.83 -16.24
CA ALA A 71 20.58 1.89 -15.39
C ALA A 71 19.20 1.56 -14.84
N TRP A 72 19.08 1.48 -13.51
CA TRP A 72 17.79 1.64 -12.85
C TRP A 72 17.08 2.88 -13.42
N PRO A 73 15.76 2.83 -13.62
CA PRO A 73 15.02 3.95 -14.19
C PRO A 73 15.17 5.22 -13.34
N GLU A 74 15.10 6.39 -13.97
CA GLU A 74 15.21 7.70 -13.29
C GLU A 74 14.22 7.83 -12.11
N THR A 75 13.01 7.30 -12.28
CA THR A 75 11.99 7.25 -11.22
C THR A 75 11.33 5.88 -11.16
N LEU A 76 11.21 5.34 -9.94
CA LEU A 76 10.75 3.99 -9.64
C LEU A 76 9.73 4.01 -8.50
N LEU A 77 8.60 3.33 -8.67
CA LEU A 77 7.64 3.04 -7.61
C LEU A 77 7.79 1.58 -7.17
N LEU A 78 8.23 1.37 -5.94
CA LEU A 78 8.37 0.05 -5.32
C LEU A 78 7.34 -0.16 -4.22
N ILE A 79 6.89 -1.42 -4.09
CA ILE A 79 5.97 -1.84 -3.03
C ILE A 79 6.42 -3.12 -2.32
N GLY A 80 5.95 -3.27 -1.08
CA GLY A 80 6.13 -4.46 -0.27
C GLY A 80 7.55 -4.64 0.23
N ASP A 81 7.93 -5.90 0.46
CA ASP A 81 9.21 -6.29 1.06
C ASP A 81 10.42 -5.68 0.32
N LYS A 82 10.33 -5.55 -1.02
CA LYS A 82 11.40 -5.01 -1.87
C LYS A 82 11.86 -3.62 -1.44
N VAL A 83 10.98 -2.81 -0.86
CA VAL A 83 11.33 -1.47 -0.36
C VAL A 83 12.30 -1.55 0.82
N VAL A 84 12.16 -2.57 1.66
CA VAL A 84 12.99 -2.77 2.85
C VAL A 84 14.26 -3.55 2.52
N VAL A 85 14.13 -4.61 1.72
CA VAL A 85 15.22 -5.55 1.51
C VAL A 85 16.07 -5.26 0.28
N ASP A 86 15.53 -4.56 -0.72
CA ASP A 86 16.14 -4.40 -2.05
C ASP A 86 15.94 -2.96 -2.61
N SER A 87 15.80 -1.97 -1.73
CA SER A 87 15.67 -0.57 -2.17
C SER A 87 16.95 -0.06 -2.82
N PRO A 88 16.83 0.80 -3.84
CA PRO A 88 18.00 1.31 -4.52
C PRO A 88 18.78 2.29 -3.61
N PRO A 89 20.10 2.44 -3.82
CA PRO A 89 20.94 3.29 -2.97
C PRO A 89 20.46 4.75 -2.92
N ALA A 90 20.41 5.35 -1.73
CA ALA A 90 19.99 6.74 -1.54
C ALA A 90 20.85 7.76 -2.31
N VAL A 91 22.13 7.44 -2.56
CA VAL A 91 23.01 8.28 -3.40
C VAL A 91 22.51 8.40 -4.84
N ARG A 92 21.82 7.37 -5.34
CA ARG A 92 21.23 7.36 -6.69
C ARG A 92 19.84 8.01 -6.68
N TYR A 93 19.08 7.82 -5.62
CA TYR A 93 17.73 8.34 -5.44
C TYR A 93 17.65 9.24 -4.22
N PRO A 94 18.15 10.50 -4.32
CA PRO A 94 18.11 11.46 -3.23
C PRO A 94 16.68 11.93 -2.91
N HIS A 95 15.73 11.77 -3.85
CA HIS A 95 14.33 12.12 -3.65
C HIS A 95 13.53 10.85 -3.41
N GLN A 96 13.05 10.65 -2.17
CA GLN A 96 12.25 9.50 -1.79
C GLN A 96 10.97 9.98 -1.11
N ILE A 97 9.83 9.47 -1.59
CA ILE A 97 8.51 9.83 -1.07
C ILE A 97 7.84 8.56 -0.57
N ASP A 98 7.54 8.51 0.73
CA ASP A 98 6.59 7.56 1.29
C ASP A 98 5.18 8.00 0.92
N LEU A 99 4.45 7.17 0.16
CA LEU A 99 3.15 7.58 -0.36
C LEU A 99 2.08 7.70 0.74
N GLY A 100 2.22 6.94 1.82
CA GLY A 100 1.33 7.05 2.97
C GLY A 100 1.53 8.36 3.71
N GLU A 101 2.78 8.74 3.94
CA GLU A 101 3.14 10.02 4.58
C GLU A 101 2.72 11.22 3.72
N ALA A 102 2.97 11.16 2.41
CA ALA A 102 2.57 12.20 1.48
C ALA A 102 1.04 12.36 1.42
N TRP A 103 0.30 11.25 1.39
CA TRP A 103 -1.16 11.27 1.45
C TRP A 103 -1.67 11.90 2.76
N HIS A 104 -1.10 11.49 3.89
CA HIS A 104 -1.48 12.02 5.18
C HIS A 104 -1.16 13.53 5.28
N THR A 105 -0.05 13.98 4.71
CA THR A 105 0.30 15.40 4.64
C THR A 105 -0.69 16.18 3.76
N LEU A 106 -1.10 15.62 2.62
CA LEU A 106 -2.05 16.24 1.71
C LEU A 106 -3.47 16.33 2.29
N THR A 107 -3.90 15.35 3.07
CA THR A 107 -5.33 15.18 3.43
C THR A 107 -5.64 15.13 4.92
N GLY A 108 -4.65 14.87 5.78
CA GLY A 108 -4.83 14.57 7.21
C GLY A 108 -5.56 13.25 7.50
N LEU A 109 -5.73 12.40 6.48
CA LEU A 109 -6.46 11.14 6.55
C LEU A 109 -5.53 9.93 6.44
N PRO A 110 -5.92 8.77 6.99
CA PRO A 110 -5.24 7.51 6.70
C PRO A 110 -5.36 7.14 5.21
N PHE A 111 -4.59 6.16 4.74
CA PHE A 111 -4.74 5.59 3.40
C PHE A 111 -5.07 4.09 3.44
N VAL A 112 -5.99 3.66 2.56
CA VAL A 112 -6.42 2.26 2.44
C VAL A 112 -5.91 1.66 1.13
N TYR A 113 -4.82 0.90 1.22
CA TYR A 113 -4.24 0.20 0.06
C TYR A 113 -5.07 -1.00 -0.43
N ALA A 114 -5.68 -1.73 0.50
CA ALA A 114 -6.46 -2.93 0.22
C ALA A 114 -7.52 -3.17 1.30
N CYS A 115 -8.60 -3.82 0.91
CA CYS A 115 -9.61 -4.36 1.81
C CYS A 115 -10.22 -5.64 1.22
N TRP A 116 -10.81 -6.47 2.09
CA TRP A 116 -11.58 -7.63 1.66
C TRP A 116 -12.91 -7.16 1.07
N MET A 117 -13.26 -7.65 -0.12
CA MET A 117 -14.47 -7.26 -0.83
C MET A 117 -15.26 -8.52 -1.26
N CYS A 118 -16.58 -8.38 -1.32
CA CYS A 118 -17.47 -9.35 -1.97
C CYS A 118 -18.21 -8.66 -3.14
N ARG A 119 -18.86 -9.46 -4.00
CA ARG A 119 -19.75 -8.87 -5.01
C ARG A 119 -20.96 -8.29 -4.32
N ARG A 120 -21.47 -7.16 -4.84
CA ARG A 120 -22.66 -6.49 -4.29
C ARG A 120 -23.88 -7.41 -4.16
N ALA A 121 -24.05 -8.35 -5.09
CA ALA A 121 -25.16 -9.32 -5.05
C ALA A 121 -25.06 -10.33 -3.90
N ASP A 122 -23.86 -10.53 -3.33
CA ASP A 122 -23.60 -11.46 -2.23
C ASP A 122 -23.68 -10.76 -0.85
N LEU A 123 -23.92 -9.44 -0.83
CA LEU A 123 -24.00 -8.64 0.39
C LEU A 123 -25.20 -9.07 1.25
N GLY A 124 -24.96 -9.32 2.55
CA GLY A 124 -25.99 -9.78 3.49
C GLY A 124 -26.32 -11.27 3.38
N THR A 125 -25.54 -12.04 2.62
CA THR A 125 -25.62 -13.51 2.67
C THR A 125 -24.95 -14.03 3.94
N PRO A 126 -25.44 -15.14 4.54
CA PRO A 126 -24.79 -15.76 5.70
C PRO A 126 -23.30 -16.06 5.48
N MET A 127 -22.94 -16.45 4.26
CA MET A 127 -21.55 -16.68 3.87
C MET A 127 -20.66 -15.44 4.05
N VAL A 128 -21.12 -14.26 3.61
CA VAL A 128 -20.36 -13.00 3.74
C VAL A 128 -20.28 -12.57 5.21
N ASP A 129 -21.36 -12.70 5.96
CA ASP A 129 -21.40 -12.37 7.39
C ASP A 129 -20.44 -13.26 8.20
N GLU A 130 -20.46 -14.58 7.95
CA GLU A 130 -19.57 -15.54 8.60
C GLU A 130 -18.10 -15.31 8.23
N ALA A 131 -17.81 -15.04 6.96
CA ALA A 131 -16.46 -14.73 6.49
C ALA A 131 -15.94 -13.44 7.13
N SER A 132 -16.75 -12.37 7.18
CA SER A 132 -16.42 -11.11 7.84
C SER A 132 -16.10 -11.31 9.33
N ALA A 133 -16.98 -12.03 10.05
CA ALA A 133 -16.78 -12.34 11.45
C ALA A 133 -15.54 -13.24 11.70
N MET A 134 -15.24 -14.17 10.79
CA MET A 134 -14.04 -14.99 10.85
C MET A 134 -12.77 -14.14 10.68
N LEU A 135 -12.73 -13.28 9.65
CA LEU A 135 -11.59 -12.40 9.38
C LEU A 135 -11.31 -11.46 10.57
N GLU A 136 -12.36 -10.89 11.16
CA GLU A 136 -12.22 -10.02 12.33
C GLU A 136 -11.67 -10.77 13.55
N ARG A 137 -12.17 -11.98 13.82
CA ARG A 137 -11.62 -12.84 14.89
C ARG A 137 -10.16 -13.17 14.69
N VAL A 138 -9.75 -13.51 13.46
CA VAL A 138 -8.34 -13.80 13.13
C VAL A 138 -7.48 -12.56 13.33
N ARG A 139 -7.94 -11.40 12.88
CA ARG A 139 -7.24 -10.13 13.06
C ARG A 139 -7.01 -9.80 14.53
N LEU A 140 -8.06 -9.86 15.36
CA LEU A 140 -7.97 -9.63 16.81
C LEU A 140 -7.07 -10.65 17.52
N ARG A 141 -7.07 -11.91 17.07
CA ARG A 141 -6.14 -12.91 17.61
C ARG A 141 -4.69 -12.61 17.24
N ASN A 142 -4.45 -12.11 16.03
CA ASN A 142 -3.10 -11.83 15.54
C ASN A 142 -2.47 -10.61 16.23
N THR A 143 -3.25 -9.61 16.65
CA THR A 143 -2.73 -8.48 17.43
C THR A 143 -2.14 -8.92 18.76
N GLN A 144 -2.69 -9.97 19.39
CA GLN A 144 -2.17 -10.56 20.63
C GLN A 144 -0.95 -11.49 20.40
N ARG A 145 -0.58 -11.75 19.14
CA ARG A 145 0.48 -12.71 18.76
C ARG A 145 1.58 -12.06 17.92
N LEU A 146 1.68 -10.74 17.93
CA LEU A 146 2.60 -9.99 17.09
C LEU A 146 4.05 -10.50 17.24
N ASP A 147 4.54 -10.65 18.47
CA ASP A 147 5.90 -11.13 18.78
C ASP A 147 6.19 -12.50 18.16
N TRP A 148 5.20 -13.40 18.25
CA TRP A 148 5.29 -14.72 17.66
C TRP A 148 5.27 -14.69 16.13
N LEU A 149 4.44 -13.82 15.52
CA LEU A 149 4.41 -13.65 14.07
C LEU A 149 5.74 -13.11 13.55
N VAL A 150 6.29 -12.08 14.20
CA VAL A 150 7.57 -11.48 13.84
C VAL A 150 8.70 -12.50 13.96
N SER A 151 8.80 -13.22 15.08
CA SER A 151 9.86 -14.22 15.27
C SER A 151 9.77 -15.38 14.27
N ARG A 152 8.57 -15.73 13.80
CA ARG A 152 8.35 -16.79 12.82
C ARG A 152 8.66 -16.34 11.39
N GLU A 153 8.21 -15.15 10.99
CA GLU A 153 8.18 -14.74 9.58
C GLU A 153 9.31 -13.80 9.17
N ALA A 154 9.81 -12.93 10.06
CA ALA A 154 10.71 -11.84 9.67
C ALA A 154 11.96 -12.35 8.95
N LYS A 155 12.56 -13.45 9.45
CA LYS A 155 13.74 -14.07 8.84
C LYS A 155 13.45 -14.62 7.43
N ALA A 156 12.31 -15.26 7.23
CA ALA A 156 11.93 -15.83 5.93
C ALA A 156 11.75 -14.73 4.87
N HIS A 157 11.32 -13.54 5.30
CA HIS A 157 11.16 -12.37 4.45
C HIS A 157 12.40 -11.46 4.40
N ARG A 158 13.51 -11.82 5.07
CA ARG A 158 14.75 -11.02 5.19
C ARG A 158 14.58 -9.67 5.92
N TRP A 159 13.56 -9.53 6.75
CA TRP A 159 13.33 -8.33 7.54
C TRP A 159 14.10 -8.34 8.87
N PRO A 160 14.67 -7.19 9.30
CA PRO A 160 15.05 -6.98 10.70
C PRO A 160 13.83 -7.14 11.61
N ALA A 161 13.97 -7.89 12.71
CA ALA A 161 12.83 -8.27 13.55
C ALA A 161 12.17 -7.07 14.26
N ASP A 162 12.99 -6.11 14.69
CA ASP A 162 12.58 -4.81 15.23
C ASP A 162 11.78 -3.99 14.22
N LEU A 163 12.29 -3.86 12.99
CA LEU A 163 11.57 -3.14 11.92
C LEU A 163 10.26 -3.85 11.50
N ALA A 164 10.26 -5.18 11.43
CA ALA A 164 9.06 -5.96 11.15
C ALA A 164 7.99 -5.79 12.24
N ARG A 165 8.41 -5.72 13.50
CA ARG A 165 7.53 -5.45 14.63
C ARG A 165 6.88 -4.07 14.52
N GLU A 166 7.68 -3.04 14.30
CA GLU A 166 7.19 -1.66 14.11
C GLU A 166 6.24 -1.58 12.93
N TYR A 167 6.63 -2.15 11.78
CA TYR A 167 5.81 -2.11 10.56
C TYR A 167 4.44 -2.77 10.75
N ILE A 168 4.38 -4.00 11.27
CA ILE A 168 3.10 -4.72 11.42
C ILE A 168 2.30 -4.21 12.63
N GLY A 169 2.98 -3.81 13.71
CA GLY A 169 2.33 -3.41 14.96
C GLY A 169 1.87 -1.96 14.99
N GLU A 170 2.61 -1.06 14.34
CA GLU A 170 2.44 0.39 14.49
C GLU A 170 2.09 1.08 13.17
N LEU A 171 2.83 0.81 12.08
CA LEU A 171 2.61 1.48 10.80
C LEU A 171 1.38 0.96 10.06
N LEU A 172 1.22 -0.36 9.98
CA LEU A 172 0.08 -0.98 9.32
C LEU A 172 -1.21 -0.81 10.13
N LYS A 173 -2.22 -0.22 9.49
CA LYS A 173 -3.58 -0.11 10.02
C LYS A 173 -4.49 -1.14 9.36
N PHE A 174 -5.03 -2.06 10.16
CA PHE A 174 -5.93 -3.12 9.69
C PHE A 174 -7.41 -2.82 9.94
N ASN A 175 -7.73 -1.80 10.73
CA ASN A 175 -9.11 -1.39 11.00
C ASN A 175 -9.63 -0.53 9.85
N LEU A 176 -10.86 -0.81 9.41
CA LEU A 176 -11.57 -0.02 8.41
C LEU A 176 -12.65 0.83 9.09
N ASP A 177 -12.20 1.76 9.92
CA ASP A 177 -13.04 2.69 10.66
C ASP A 177 -13.61 3.82 9.78
N ASP A 178 -14.39 4.72 10.38
CA ASP A 178 -15.02 5.84 9.66
C ASP A 178 -14.01 6.78 8.99
N ARG A 179 -12.83 6.99 9.60
CA ARG A 179 -11.75 7.81 9.00
C ARG A 179 -11.17 7.11 7.77
N ALA A 180 -10.98 5.79 7.84
CA ALA A 180 -10.52 4.99 6.71
C ALA A 180 -11.57 4.95 5.57
N ARG A 181 -12.85 4.83 5.90
CA ARG A 181 -13.95 4.91 4.91
C ARG A 181 -14.03 6.30 4.27
N GLN A 182 -13.84 7.36 5.05
CA GLN A 182 -13.74 8.73 4.54
C GLN A 182 -12.53 8.89 3.61
N ALA A 183 -11.37 8.35 3.98
CA ALA A 183 -10.17 8.39 3.14
C ALA A 183 -10.40 7.73 1.77
N VAL A 184 -11.10 6.59 1.74
CA VAL A 184 -11.48 5.93 0.49
C VAL A 184 -12.37 6.85 -0.36
N ALA A 185 -13.36 7.51 0.23
CA ALA A 185 -14.20 8.46 -0.51
C ALA A 185 -13.37 9.61 -1.10
N VAL A 186 -12.50 10.23 -0.31
CA VAL A 186 -11.61 11.32 -0.76
C VAL A 186 -10.65 10.87 -1.86
N PHE A 187 -10.12 9.66 -1.76
CA PHE A 187 -9.25 9.09 -2.80
C PHE A 187 -10.03 8.92 -4.12
N PHE A 188 -11.23 8.35 -4.07
CA PHE A 188 -12.08 8.20 -5.26
C PHE A 188 -12.47 9.56 -5.87
N ASP A 189 -12.72 10.58 -5.05
CA ASP A 189 -13.01 11.94 -5.52
C ASP A 189 -11.82 12.54 -6.28
N LYS A 190 -10.61 12.39 -5.75
CA LYS A 190 -9.38 12.83 -6.42
C LYS A 190 -9.11 12.06 -7.72
N LEU A 191 -9.30 10.74 -7.72
CA LEU A 191 -9.15 9.94 -8.94
C LEU A 191 -10.13 10.39 -10.04
N ARG A 192 -11.38 10.71 -9.67
CA ARG A 192 -12.38 11.23 -10.62
C ARG A 192 -12.00 12.62 -11.13
N ALA A 193 -11.55 13.52 -10.24
CA ALA A 193 -11.13 14.86 -10.62
C ALA A 193 -9.98 14.84 -11.66
N HIS A 194 -9.14 13.81 -11.61
CA HIS A 194 -8.04 13.58 -12.56
C HIS A 194 -8.37 12.65 -13.72
N ALA A 195 -9.65 12.24 -13.86
CA ALA A 195 -10.14 11.30 -14.88
C ALA A 195 -9.38 9.96 -14.92
N LEU A 196 -8.99 9.44 -13.74
CA LEU A 196 -8.30 8.16 -13.59
C LEU A 196 -9.27 6.97 -13.44
N ILE A 197 -10.53 7.22 -13.07
CA ILE A 197 -11.59 6.21 -12.94
C ILE A 197 -12.98 6.76 -13.36
N ASP A 198 -13.86 5.87 -13.83
CA ASP A 198 -15.19 6.19 -14.39
C ASP A 198 -16.38 6.13 -13.39
N ALA A 199 -16.11 6.02 -12.09
CA ALA A 199 -17.11 6.04 -10.99
C ALA A 199 -17.78 4.69 -10.63
N ARG A 200 -17.28 4.09 -9.54
CA ARG A 200 -18.08 3.25 -8.63
C ARG A 200 -17.60 3.51 -7.22
N GLN A 201 -18.49 3.91 -6.32
CA GLN A 201 -18.13 3.93 -4.90
C GLN A 201 -18.38 2.54 -4.27
N PRO A 202 -17.51 2.12 -3.33
CA PRO A 202 -17.74 0.90 -2.57
C PRO A 202 -18.98 1.05 -1.69
N VAL A 203 -19.63 -0.07 -1.42
CA VAL A 203 -20.70 -0.17 -0.41
C VAL A 203 -20.11 -0.92 0.77
N TRP A 204 -20.25 -0.35 1.96
CA TRP A 204 -19.69 -0.95 3.18
C TRP A 204 -20.62 -2.03 3.71
N HIS A 205 -20.05 -3.18 4.04
CA HIS A 205 -20.70 -4.19 4.85
C HIS A 205 -20.59 -3.79 6.31
N GLU A 206 -21.71 -3.78 7.02
CA GLU A 206 -21.71 -3.61 8.48
C GLU A 206 -21.75 -5.00 9.10
N THR A 207 -20.73 -5.32 9.89
CA THR A 207 -20.71 -6.58 10.64
C THR A 207 -21.90 -6.57 11.61
N PRO A 208 -22.82 -7.55 11.53
CA PRO A 208 -23.93 -7.64 12.47
C PRO A 208 -23.40 -7.72 13.91
N ALA A 209 -24.05 -7.03 14.85
CA ALA A 209 -23.74 -7.20 16.27
C ALA A 209 -23.85 -8.70 16.63
N PRO A 210 -22.95 -9.22 17.49
CA PRO A 210 -23.02 -10.62 17.88
C PRO A 210 -24.40 -10.90 18.46
N THR A 211 -25.10 -11.87 17.88
CA THR A 211 -26.39 -12.33 18.43
C THR A 211 -26.10 -12.84 19.84
N PRO A 212 -26.78 -12.33 20.89
CA PRO A 212 -26.57 -12.84 22.23
C PRO A 212 -26.84 -14.34 22.22
N ALA A 213 -25.88 -15.11 22.76
CA ALA A 213 -26.02 -16.55 22.87
C ALA A 213 -27.34 -16.86 23.61
N ALA A 214 -28.20 -17.66 22.99
CA ALA A 214 -29.38 -18.18 23.68
C ALA A 214 -28.88 -19.00 24.88
N HIS A 215 -29.22 -18.52 26.08
CA HIS A 215 -28.93 -19.17 27.36
C HIS A 215 -29.73 -20.48 27.52
#